data_AF-A0A194PIC2-F1
#
_entry.id   AF-A0A194PIC2-F1
#
_cell.length_a   1.000
_cell.length_b   1.000
_cell.length_c   1.000
_cell.angle_alpha   90.00
_cell.angle_beta   90.00
_cell.angle_gamma   90.00
#
_symmetry.space_group_name_H-M   'P 1'
#
loop_
_entity.id
_entity.type
_entity.pdbx_description
1 polymer ?
#
loop_
_entity_poly.entity_id
_entity_poly.type
_entity_poly.pdbx_seq_one_letter_code
_entity_poly.pdbx_strand_id
1 'polypeptide(L)'
;MNTKIYELEQNIDKIIEKVSNREKIDNSITNLVANESDLKYILRWTSSKNVPFVYMGEGRKGFIDRKCPYTNCFVTGDKNYLGDYTKFDLIAFAGPEVVRMNNILLPIKRSTHQKYVFATIESADNYPICSNRFDNFFNWTWTYRLDSEAKWGYIVIRDSNKKIIGPKTVMHWMKLEEMNPVSEEFKTKLKSKTKAAAWFVSNCYSRSGRERFVKELQAYLEQYKLDVDIYGACGPLKCGRDHEDECFNMIEKDYYFYLAFENSFSEDYVTEKILHGLKHNAVPIVYGGANYTRSERITISKAGNASAVPLVLLMSMSVVEHFGVLAARLPPSVIKKLHQP
;
A
#
# COMPACT_ATOMS: atom_id res chain seq x y z
N MET A 1 23.86 63.10 42.70
CA MET A 1 24.72 61.95 42.33
C MET A 1 23.92 60.79 41.72
N ASN A 2 22.62 60.63 42.01
CA ASN A 2 21.81 59.48 41.59
C ASN A 2 21.21 59.54 40.17
N THR A 3 21.01 60.72 39.58
CA THR A 3 20.33 60.84 38.27
C THR A 3 21.21 60.38 37.09
N LYS A 4 22.53 60.62 37.16
CA LYS A 4 23.48 60.19 36.11
C LYS A 4 23.69 58.67 36.10
N ILE A 5 23.59 58.02 37.26
CA ILE A 5 23.72 56.55 37.38
C ILE A 5 22.49 55.87 36.75
N TYR A 6 21.29 56.40 37.01
CA TYR A 6 20.05 55.89 36.41
C TYR A 6 20.02 55.99 34.88
N GLU A 7 20.51 57.09 34.30
CA GLU A 7 20.62 57.22 32.83
C GLU A 7 21.65 56.26 32.21
N LEU A 8 22.73 55.94 32.94
CA LEU A 8 23.72 54.96 32.51
C LEU A 8 23.15 53.53 32.52
N GLU A 9 22.40 53.16 33.56
CA GLU A 9 21.73 51.85 33.65
C GLU A 9 20.72 51.66 32.50
N GLN A 10 19.89 52.66 32.23
CA GLN A 10 18.92 52.62 31.13
C GLN A 10 19.57 52.50 29.74
N ASN A 11 20.76 53.07 29.56
CA ASN A 11 21.51 52.95 28.30
C ASN A 11 22.18 51.59 28.16
N ILE A 12 22.65 50.99 29.26
CA ILE A 12 23.21 49.63 29.29
C ILE A 12 22.13 48.62 28.93
N ASP A 13 20.93 48.73 29.51
CA ASP A 13 19.81 47.81 29.22
C ASP A 13 19.41 47.83 27.74
N LYS A 14 19.36 49.03 27.12
CA LYS A 14 19.10 49.17 25.67
C LYS A 14 20.20 48.58 24.79
N ILE A 15 21.45 48.60 25.24
CA ILE A 15 22.57 47.98 24.52
C ILE A 15 22.48 46.46 24.64
N ILE A 16 22.20 45.93 25.83
CA ILE A 16 22.01 44.49 26.09
C ILE A 16 20.86 43.94 25.23
N GLU A 17 19.73 44.65 25.15
CA GLU A 17 18.59 44.24 24.33
C GLU A 17 18.95 44.18 22.84
N LYS A 18 19.71 45.17 22.34
CA LYS A 18 20.18 45.19 20.94
C LYS A 18 21.18 44.08 20.64
N VAL A 19 22.07 43.75 21.57
CA VAL A 19 23.03 42.64 21.44
C VAL A 19 22.28 41.29 21.44
N SER A 20 21.34 41.09 22.37
CA SER A 20 20.52 39.87 22.42
C SER A 20 19.68 39.66 21.16
N ASN A 21 19.11 40.74 20.60
CA ASN A 21 18.37 40.67 19.35
C ASN A 21 19.27 40.37 18.15
N ARG A 22 20.49 40.91 18.10
CA ARG A 22 21.49 40.54 17.07
C ARG A 22 21.87 39.06 17.18
N GLU A 23 22.15 38.55 18.37
CA GLU A 23 22.48 37.13 18.57
C GLU A 23 21.32 36.20 18.19
N LYS A 24 20.06 36.59 18.47
CA LYS A 24 18.88 35.83 18.01
C LYS A 24 18.75 35.81 16.49
N ILE A 25 19.01 36.94 15.83
CA ILE A 25 18.99 37.03 14.37
C ILE A 25 20.14 36.20 13.77
N ASP A 26 21.34 36.28 14.33
CA ASP A 26 22.52 35.56 13.84
C ASP A 26 22.37 34.04 14.04
N ASN A 27 21.80 33.61 15.17
CA ASN A 27 21.41 32.21 15.40
C ASN A 27 20.30 31.76 14.45
N SER A 28 19.32 32.61 14.13
CA SER A 28 18.27 32.30 13.15
C SER A 28 18.85 32.14 11.74
N ILE A 29 19.74 33.04 11.33
CA ILE A 29 20.43 32.99 10.04
C ILE A 29 21.36 31.77 9.98
N THR A 30 22.11 31.49 11.03
CA THR A 30 23.01 30.33 11.10
C THR A 30 22.22 29.01 11.05
N ASN A 31 21.06 28.94 11.71
CA ASN A 31 20.15 27.79 11.60
C ASN A 31 19.50 27.67 10.22
N LEU A 32 19.22 28.78 9.52
CA LEU A 32 18.71 28.77 8.15
C LEU A 32 19.80 28.29 7.16
N VAL A 33 21.04 28.77 7.32
CA VAL A 33 22.18 28.42 6.47
C VAL A 33 22.67 26.99 6.73
N ALA A 34 22.70 26.53 7.97
CA ALA A 34 23.01 25.14 8.33
C ALA A 34 21.92 24.15 7.84
N ASN A 35 20.68 24.62 7.67
CA ASN A 35 19.57 23.82 7.12
C ASN A 35 19.57 23.79 5.58
N GLU A 36 20.36 24.64 4.91
CA GLU A 36 20.60 24.57 3.45
C GLU A 36 21.78 23.66 3.08
N SER A 37 22.84 23.59 3.90
CA SER A 37 24.02 22.77 3.60
C SER A 37 23.81 21.25 3.78
N ASP A 38 22.73 20.82 4.45
CA ASP A 38 22.34 19.41 4.63
C ASP A 38 21.09 19.01 3.83
N LEU A 39 20.69 19.81 2.84
CA LEU A 39 19.57 19.44 1.96
C LEU A 39 19.94 18.26 1.05
N LYS A 40 19.03 17.29 0.97
CA LYS A 40 19.06 16.19 0.00
C LYS A 40 18.12 16.49 -1.15
N TYR A 41 18.67 16.51 -2.36
CA TYR A 41 17.94 16.82 -3.58
C TYR A 41 17.50 15.54 -4.30
N ILE A 42 16.20 15.45 -4.55
CA ILE A 42 15.55 14.31 -5.18
C ILE A 42 14.95 14.75 -6.52
N LEU A 43 15.45 14.16 -7.60
CA LEU A 43 14.91 14.34 -8.94
C LEU A 43 13.93 13.20 -9.26
N ARG A 44 12.71 13.55 -9.65
CA ARG A 44 11.80 12.59 -10.32
C ARG A 44 12.08 12.65 -11.82
N TRP A 45 12.71 11.60 -12.35
CA TRP A 45 13.12 11.56 -13.76
C TRP A 45 11.93 11.37 -14.71
N THR A 46 10.98 10.54 -14.30
CA THR A 46 9.72 10.26 -14.99
C THR A 46 8.60 11.17 -14.47
N SER A 47 7.43 11.14 -15.12
CA SER A 47 6.30 12.00 -14.77
C SER A 47 5.93 11.96 -13.28
N SER A 48 5.70 13.14 -12.70
CA SER A 48 5.24 13.31 -11.31
C SER A 48 3.81 12.83 -11.08
N LYS A 49 3.05 12.57 -12.15
CA LYS A 49 1.69 12.02 -12.08
C LYS A 49 1.67 10.52 -11.78
N ASN A 50 2.79 9.82 -11.94
CA ASN A 50 2.86 8.40 -11.63
C ASN A 50 2.86 8.14 -10.12
N VAL A 51 2.39 6.98 -9.71
CA VAL A 51 2.55 6.47 -8.34
C VAL A 51 3.95 5.85 -8.22
N PRO A 52 4.71 6.11 -7.14
CA PRO A 52 4.34 6.84 -5.91
C PRO A 52 4.57 8.37 -5.95
N PHE A 53 5.06 8.92 -7.06
CA PHE A 53 5.52 10.32 -7.14
C PHE A 53 4.43 11.37 -6.90
N VAL A 54 3.19 11.07 -7.28
CA VAL A 54 2.04 11.93 -7.01
C VAL A 54 1.86 12.22 -5.51
N TYR A 55 2.31 11.33 -4.64
CA TYR A 55 2.23 11.48 -3.20
C TYR A 55 3.44 12.18 -2.57
N MET A 56 4.54 12.38 -3.31
CA MET A 56 5.76 12.98 -2.76
C MET A 56 5.62 14.48 -2.47
N GLY A 57 4.84 15.21 -3.27
CA GLY A 57 4.80 16.68 -3.23
C GLY A 57 5.94 17.34 -4.03
N GLU A 58 6.01 18.67 -3.97
CA GLU A 58 7.05 19.50 -4.62
C GLU A 58 7.88 20.26 -3.58
N GLY A 59 9.16 20.47 -3.87
CA GLY A 59 10.11 21.10 -2.96
C GLY A 59 10.19 20.34 -1.64
N ARG A 60 10.13 21.05 -0.52
CA ARG A 60 10.14 20.47 0.83
C ARG A 60 8.74 20.20 1.40
N LYS A 61 7.69 20.70 0.72
CA LYS A 61 6.31 20.74 1.23
C LYS A 61 5.82 19.37 1.66
N GLY A 62 6.12 18.34 0.86
CA GLY A 62 5.68 16.98 1.14
C GLY A 62 6.19 16.40 2.47
N PHE A 63 7.37 16.83 2.92
CA PHE A 63 7.98 16.38 4.17
C PHE A 63 7.53 17.25 5.36
N ILE A 64 7.43 18.57 5.14
CA ILE A 64 7.03 19.53 6.17
C ILE A 64 5.56 19.36 6.54
N ASP A 65 4.66 19.38 5.56
CA ASP A 65 3.21 19.33 5.79
C ASP A 65 2.77 18.03 6.48
N ARG A 66 3.50 16.95 6.20
CA ARG A 66 3.26 15.61 6.78
C ARG A 66 3.98 15.40 8.10
N LYS A 67 4.68 16.41 8.61
CA LYS A 67 5.45 16.36 9.87
C LYS A 67 6.40 15.16 9.90
N CYS A 68 7.09 14.92 8.79
CA CYS A 68 8.07 13.86 8.70
C CYS A 68 9.21 14.11 9.69
N PRO A 69 9.83 13.04 10.26
CA PRO A 69 10.99 13.19 11.15
C PRO A 69 12.17 13.91 10.49
N TYR A 70 12.30 13.76 9.16
CA TYR A 70 13.30 14.42 8.34
C TYR A 70 12.60 15.32 7.32
N THR A 71 12.99 16.59 7.29
CA THR A 71 12.41 17.63 6.42
C THR A 71 13.47 18.32 5.55
N ASN A 72 14.71 17.83 5.58
CA ASN A 72 15.84 18.29 4.77
C ASN A 72 15.85 17.64 3.37
N CYS A 73 14.69 17.28 2.82
CA CYS A 73 14.58 16.73 1.47
C CYS A 73 13.86 17.71 0.54
N PHE A 74 14.41 17.94 -0.65
CA PHE A 74 13.83 18.79 -1.69
C PHE A 74 13.53 17.96 -2.94
N VAL A 75 12.26 17.92 -3.36
CA VAL A 75 11.81 17.14 -4.53
C VAL A 75 11.52 18.06 -5.71
N THR A 76 12.03 17.73 -6.89
CA THR A 76 11.61 18.40 -8.12
C THR A 76 11.58 17.49 -9.33
N GLY A 77 10.89 17.91 -10.39
CA GLY A 77 10.96 17.32 -11.73
C GLY A 77 11.89 18.08 -12.69
N ASP A 78 12.41 19.24 -12.29
CA ASP A 78 13.32 20.03 -13.14
C ASP A 78 14.74 19.45 -13.09
N LYS A 79 15.17 18.87 -14.22
CA LYS A 79 16.50 18.25 -14.38
C LYS A 79 17.64 19.26 -14.28
N ASN A 80 17.36 20.54 -14.49
CA ASN A 80 18.35 21.62 -14.51
C ASN A 80 18.32 22.47 -13.23
N TYR A 81 17.54 22.09 -12.21
CA TYR A 81 17.39 22.88 -10.99
C TYR A 81 18.72 23.19 -10.27
N LEU A 82 19.66 22.23 -10.28
CA LEU A 82 21.03 22.40 -9.73
C LEU A 82 22.06 22.80 -10.81
N GLY A 83 21.59 23.21 -11.98
CA GLY A 83 22.37 23.39 -13.21
C GLY A 83 22.71 22.08 -13.92
N ASP A 84 22.71 20.94 -13.22
CA ASP A 84 22.93 19.62 -13.79
C ASP A 84 22.27 18.51 -12.96
N TYR A 85 21.67 17.52 -13.63
CA TYR A 85 21.05 16.40 -12.93
C TYR A 85 22.06 15.50 -12.19
N THR A 86 23.36 15.57 -12.51
CA THR A 86 24.38 14.79 -11.81
C THR A 86 24.68 15.27 -10.39
N LYS A 87 24.16 16.45 -10.01
CA LYS A 87 24.33 17.02 -8.66
C LYS A 87 23.24 16.60 -7.68
N PHE A 88 22.16 15.97 -8.15
CA PHE A 88 21.12 15.46 -7.26
C PHE A 88 21.62 14.25 -6.47
N ASP A 89 21.23 14.12 -5.21
CA ASP A 89 21.55 12.96 -4.39
C ASP A 89 20.81 11.70 -4.86
N LEU A 90 19.56 11.88 -5.31
CA LEU A 90 18.68 10.78 -5.69
C LEU A 90 17.96 11.08 -7.01
N ILE A 91 17.91 10.09 -7.91
CA ILE A 91 17.10 10.13 -9.13
C ILE A 91 16.12 8.97 -9.11
N ALA A 92 14.83 9.26 -9.07
CA ALA A 92 13.76 8.26 -8.99
C ALA A 92 13.06 8.08 -10.34
N PHE A 93 12.74 6.82 -10.67
CA PHE A 93 12.09 6.42 -11.91
C PHE A 93 10.82 5.62 -11.60
N ALA A 94 9.68 6.06 -12.13
CA ALA A 94 8.42 5.34 -12.02
C ALA A 94 8.43 4.11 -12.93
N GLY A 95 8.23 2.93 -12.36
CA GLY A 95 8.31 1.63 -13.02
C GLY A 95 7.54 1.56 -14.34
N PRO A 96 6.20 1.76 -14.33
CA PRO A 96 5.39 1.67 -15.55
C PRO A 96 5.86 2.54 -16.72
N GLU A 97 6.47 3.69 -16.42
CA GLU A 97 7.00 4.60 -17.45
C GLU A 97 8.42 4.19 -17.87
N VAL A 98 9.33 3.97 -16.93
CA VAL A 98 10.75 3.70 -17.22
C VAL A 98 10.94 2.38 -17.98
N VAL A 99 10.10 1.37 -17.71
CA VAL A 99 10.15 0.09 -18.44
C VAL A 99 9.73 0.21 -19.91
N ARG A 100 9.00 1.26 -20.29
CA ARG A 100 8.62 1.54 -21.68
C ARG A 100 9.44 2.67 -22.31
N MET A 101 10.25 3.36 -21.51
CA MET A 101 11.05 4.49 -21.95
C MET A 101 12.16 4.07 -22.93
N ASN A 102 12.42 4.88 -23.95
CA ASN A 102 13.53 4.68 -24.87
C ASN A 102 14.87 4.99 -24.17
N ASN A 103 15.94 4.25 -24.47
CA ASN A 103 17.26 4.43 -23.87
C ASN A 103 17.82 5.85 -24.05
N ILE A 104 17.48 6.54 -25.14
CA ILE A 104 17.90 7.93 -25.41
C ILE A 104 17.36 8.91 -24.36
N LEU A 105 16.23 8.57 -23.71
CA LEU A 105 15.60 9.39 -22.68
C LEU A 105 16.12 9.09 -21.26
N LEU A 106 16.94 8.04 -21.10
CA LEU A 106 17.58 7.72 -19.83
C LEU A 106 18.79 8.65 -19.59
N PRO A 107 19.17 8.91 -18.33
CA PRO A 107 20.36 9.70 -18.04
C PRO A 107 21.62 9.01 -18.59
N ILE A 108 22.41 9.74 -19.38
CA ILE A 108 23.63 9.25 -20.01
C ILE A 108 24.89 9.42 -19.14
N LYS A 109 24.82 10.29 -18.13
CA LYS A 109 25.88 10.52 -17.15
C LYS A 109 25.36 10.29 -15.76
N ARG A 110 26.27 10.03 -14.82
CA ARG A 110 25.94 9.70 -13.44
C ARG A 110 27.13 9.97 -12.54
N SER A 111 26.91 10.69 -11.43
CA SER A 111 27.92 10.82 -10.38
C SER A 111 27.90 9.62 -9.42
N THR A 112 29.03 9.32 -8.80
CA THR A 112 29.20 8.16 -7.89
C THR A 112 28.37 8.27 -6.61
N HIS A 113 28.05 9.48 -6.16
CA HIS A 113 27.21 9.71 -4.99
C HIS A 113 25.71 9.47 -5.26
N GLN A 114 25.27 9.49 -6.53
CA GLN A 114 23.84 9.45 -6.85
C GLN A 114 23.26 8.06 -6.65
N LYS A 115 22.07 8.02 -6.06
CA LYS A 115 21.25 6.81 -5.94
C LYS A 115 20.13 6.84 -6.97
N TYR A 116 20.12 5.86 -7.86
CA TYR A 116 19.08 5.66 -8.86
C TYR A 116 18.06 4.69 -8.28
N VAL A 117 16.80 5.12 -8.22
CA VAL A 117 15.75 4.39 -7.51
C VAL A 117 14.67 3.95 -8.48
N PHE A 118 14.43 2.64 -8.54
CA PHE A 118 13.29 2.07 -9.25
C PHE A 118 12.07 2.10 -8.32
N ALA A 119 11.06 2.89 -8.66
CA ALA A 119 9.88 3.11 -7.82
C ALA A 119 8.61 2.60 -8.50
N THR A 120 7.88 1.67 -7.90
CA THR A 120 6.62 1.17 -8.44
C THR A 120 5.74 0.56 -7.36
N ILE A 121 4.43 0.74 -7.49
CA ILE A 121 3.46 -0.06 -6.74
C ILE A 121 2.81 -1.14 -7.64
N GLU A 122 3.09 -1.11 -8.94
CA GLU A 122 2.57 -2.06 -9.91
C GLU A 122 3.40 -3.33 -9.96
N SER A 123 2.70 -4.45 -10.19
CA SER A 123 3.27 -5.80 -10.25
C SER A 123 4.36 -5.95 -11.32
N ALA A 124 5.43 -6.68 -10.95
CA ALA A 124 6.53 -7.04 -11.84
C ALA A 124 6.07 -7.90 -13.02
N ASP A 125 5.01 -8.69 -12.86
CA ASP A 125 4.44 -9.46 -13.97
C ASP A 125 3.69 -8.54 -14.95
N ASN A 126 2.99 -7.51 -14.49
CA ASN A 126 2.36 -6.54 -15.42
C ASN A 126 3.37 -5.64 -16.14
N TYR A 127 4.50 -5.33 -15.48
CA TYR A 127 5.54 -4.44 -15.98
C TYR A 127 6.93 -5.10 -15.87
N PRO A 128 7.17 -6.20 -16.61
CA PRO A 128 8.39 -6.96 -16.45
C PRO A 128 9.58 -6.24 -17.09
N ILE A 129 10.73 -6.34 -16.43
CA ILE A 129 12.01 -5.91 -17.00
C ILE A 129 12.63 -7.12 -17.70
N CYS A 130 12.26 -7.34 -18.95
CA CYS A 130 12.73 -8.49 -19.75
C CYS A 130 14.06 -8.23 -20.49
N SER A 131 14.75 -7.13 -20.20
CA SER A 131 15.98 -6.72 -20.91
C SER A 131 17.10 -6.40 -19.93
N ASN A 132 18.33 -6.72 -20.30
CA ASN A 132 19.54 -6.39 -19.55
C ASN A 132 19.90 -4.88 -19.54
N ARG A 133 19.11 -4.02 -20.19
CA ARG A 133 19.38 -2.58 -20.27
C ARG A 133 19.42 -1.86 -18.91
N PHE A 134 18.84 -2.48 -17.88
CA PHE A 134 18.84 -1.94 -16.52
C PHE A 134 19.79 -2.71 -15.58
N ASP A 135 20.63 -3.59 -16.12
CA ASP A 135 21.67 -4.27 -15.35
C ASP A 135 22.59 -3.22 -14.72
N ASN A 136 22.77 -3.30 -13.40
CA ASN A 136 23.55 -2.34 -12.60
C ASN A 136 23.08 -0.87 -12.71
N PHE A 137 21.87 -0.61 -13.21
CA PHE A 137 21.37 0.74 -13.40
C PHE A 137 20.81 1.33 -12.10
N PHE A 138 19.94 0.58 -11.41
CA PHE A 138 19.33 1.01 -10.14
C PHE A 138 20.17 0.57 -8.94
N ASN A 139 20.24 1.40 -7.89
CA ASN A 139 20.82 1.00 -6.61
C ASN A 139 19.77 0.54 -5.62
N TRP A 140 18.64 1.22 -5.61
CA TRP A 140 17.59 1.01 -4.61
C TRP A 140 16.26 0.77 -5.30
N THR A 141 15.41 0.05 -4.59
CA THR A 141 14.04 -0.20 -4.97
C THR A 141 13.11 0.45 -3.96
N TRP A 142 12.08 1.11 -4.49
CA TRP A 142 11.00 1.70 -3.72
C TRP A 142 9.68 1.09 -4.16
N THR A 143 9.36 -0.10 -3.64
CA THR A 143 8.26 -0.92 -4.17
C THR A 143 7.44 -1.62 -3.08
N TYR A 144 6.40 -2.37 -3.49
CA TYR A 144 5.57 -3.17 -2.59
C TYR A 144 6.30 -4.39 -2.02
N ARG A 145 7.42 -4.79 -2.63
CA ARG A 145 8.26 -5.92 -2.20
C ARG A 145 8.77 -5.73 -0.78
N LEU A 146 8.80 -6.82 -0.02
CA LEU A 146 9.21 -6.76 1.38
C LEU A 146 10.72 -6.65 1.57
N ASP A 147 11.50 -6.92 0.52
CA ASP A 147 12.96 -6.78 0.46
C ASP A 147 13.42 -5.44 -0.14
N SER A 148 12.51 -4.56 -0.56
CA SER A 148 12.88 -3.22 -1.05
C SER A 148 13.50 -2.33 0.02
N GLU A 149 14.50 -1.53 -0.36
CA GLU A 149 15.15 -0.53 0.51
C GLU A 149 14.14 0.45 1.11
N ALA A 150 13.16 0.87 0.30
CA ALA A 150 12.00 1.60 0.78
C ALA A 150 10.73 0.84 0.41
N LYS A 151 9.82 0.64 1.38
CA LYS A 151 8.58 -0.08 1.14
C LYS A 151 7.45 0.88 0.81
N TRP A 152 6.71 0.58 -0.25
CA TRP A 152 5.49 1.27 -0.63
C TRP A 152 4.52 0.30 -1.29
N GLY A 153 3.57 -0.17 -0.50
CA GLY A 153 2.49 -1.05 -0.94
C GLY A 153 1.13 -0.46 -0.57
N TYR A 154 0.07 -1.17 -0.95
CA TYR A 154 -1.31 -0.73 -0.73
C TYR A 154 -1.79 -0.90 0.72
N ILE A 155 -1.06 -1.66 1.53
CA ILE A 155 -1.51 -2.08 2.86
C ILE A 155 -0.43 -1.77 3.90
N VAL A 156 -0.88 -1.19 5.02
CA VAL A 156 -0.11 -1.07 6.27
C VAL A 156 -0.93 -1.70 7.37
N ILE A 157 -0.32 -2.63 8.11
CA ILE A 157 -0.98 -3.35 9.22
C ILE A 157 -0.56 -2.69 10.52
N ARG A 158 -1.55 -2.27 11.32
CA ARG A 158 -1.33 -1.66 12.63
C ARG A 158 -2.00 -2.48 13.73
N ASP A 159 -1.38 -2.50 14.91
CA ASP A 159 -2.01 -3.03 16.12
C ASP A 159 -3.01 -2.02 16.72
N SER A 160 -3.66 -2.42 17.83
CA SER A 160 -4.61 -1.57 18.57
C SER A 160 -3.99 -0.28 19.10
N ASN A 161 -2.67 -0.25 19.30
CA ASN A 161 -1.91 0.94 19.71
C ASN A 161 -1.44 1.78 18.52
N LYS A 162 -1.97 1.53 17.31
CA LYS A 162 -1.62 2.19 16.05
C LYS A 162 -0.17 1.99 15.60
N LYS A 163 0.58 1.07 16.22
CA LYS A 163 1.95 0.74 15.84
C LYS A 163 1.95 -0.10 14.57
N ILE A 164 2.83 0.21 13.63
CA ILE A 164 3.00 -0.58 12.40
C ILE A 164 3.64 -1.92 12.74
N ILE A 165 2.93 -3.01 12.46
CA ILE A 165 3.40 -4.38 12.70
C ILE A 165 3.67 -5.15 11.40
N GLY A 166 3.13 -4.69 10.27
CA GLY A 166 3.31 -5.34 8.97
C GLY A 166 2.97 -4.46 7.77
N PRO A 167 3.16 -4.97 6.54
CA PRO A 167 3.59 -6.34 6.23
C PRO A 167 5.10 -6.58 6.45
N LYS A 168 5.47 -7.81 6.84
CA LYS A 168 6.84 -8.28 7.07
C LYS A 168 7.00 -9.71 6.54
N THR A 169 8.23 -10.10 6.24
CA THR A 169 8.56 -11.47 5.82
C THR A 169 8.19 -12.49 6.89
N VAL A 170 8.44 -12.15 8.15
CA VAL A 170 7.99 -12.87 9.35
C VAL A 170 6.98 -12.00 10.08
N MET A 171 5.73 -12.47 10.12
CA MET A 171 4.63 -11.80 10.82
C MET A 171 4.42 -12.45 12.20
N HIS A 172 4.37 -11.61 13.24
CA HIS A 172 3.99 -12.03 14.59
C HIS A 172 2.58 -11.54 14.87
N TRP A 173 1.63 -12.46 14.74
CA TRP A 173 0.22 -12.18 15.00
C TRP A 173 -0.13 -12.43 16.48
N MET A 174 -1.10 -11.65 16.96
CA MET A 174 -1.79 -11.93 18.23
C MET A 174 -2.31 -13.37 18.25
N LYS A 175 -2.26 -14.00 19.42
CA LYS A 175 -2.80 -15.35 19.60
C LYS A 175 -4.33 -15.31 19.63
N LEU A 176 -5.00 -16.43 19.31
CA LEU A 176 -6.46 -16.44 19.24
C LEU A 176 -7.10 -16.16 20.59
N GLU A 177 -6.44 -16.60 21.66
CA GLU A 177 -6.85 -16.42 23.04
C GLU A 177 -6.71 -14.96 23.52
N GLU A 178 -5.88 -14.18 22.82
CA GLU A 178 -5.64 -12.75 23.08
C GLU A 178 -6.62 -11.87 22.27
N MET A 179 -7.36 -12.43 21.31
CA MET A 179 -8.32 -11.69 20.50
C MET A 179 -9.61 -11.43 21.28
N ASN A 180 -10.18 -10.25 21.07
CA ASN A 180 -11.50 -9.93 21.61
C ASN A 180 -12.57 -10.88 21.05
N PRO A 181 -13.57 -11.26 21.85
CA PRO A 181 -14.69 -12.05 21.35
C PRO A 181 -15.48 -11.26 20.30
N VAL A 182 -16.08 -11.99 19.38
CA VAL A 182 -16.95 -11.43 18.34
C VAL A 182 -18.24 -10.94 18.99
N SER A 183 -18.66 -9.72 18.65
CA SER A 183 -19.89 -9.12 19.18
C SER A 183 -21.14 -9.86 18.73
N GLU A 184 -22.18 -9.86 19.56
CA GLU A 184 -23.50 -10.43 19.21
C GLU A 184 -24.14 -9.71 18.03
N GLU A 185 -23.91 -8.41 17.88
CA GLU A 185 -24.34 -7.63 16.71
C GLU A 185 -23.73 -8.20 15.42
N PHE A 186 -22.42 -8.47 15.42
CA PHE A 186 -21.75 -9.05 14.25
C PHE A 186 -22.26 -10.47 13.95
N LYS A 187 -22.47 -11.31 14.98
CA LYS A 187 -23.08 -12.63 14.79
C LYS A 187 -24.48 -12.54 14.17
N THR A 188 -25.26 -11.54 14.57
CA THR A 188 -26.61 -11.31 14.02
C THR A 188 -26.53 -10.86 12.56
N LYS A 189 -25.63 -9.93 12.23
CA LYS A 189 -25.34 -9.51 10.84
C LYS A 189 -24.86 -10.68 9.96
N LEU A 190 -24.03 -11.58 10.51
CA LEU A 190 -23.60 -12.77 9.78
C LEU A 190 -24.76 -13.72 9.46
N LYS A 191 -25.72 -13.87 10.38
CA LYS A 191 -26.91 -14.71 10.17
C LYS A 191 -27.87 -14.14 9.12
N SER A 192 -27.87 -12.82 8.91
CA SER A 192 -28.75 -12.18 7.91
C SER A 192 -28.21 -12.21 6.48
N LYS A 193 -26.93 -12.55 6.29
CA LYS A 193 -26.34 -12.68 4.94
C LYS A 193 -26.99 -13.84 4.19
N THR A 194 -27.12 -13.72 2.88
CA THR A 194 -27.79 -14.73 2.03
C THR A 194 -27.04 -15.07 0.75
N LYS A 195 -26.09 -14.22 0.34
CA LYS A 195 -25.34 -14.37 -0.90
C LYS A 195 -23.95 -14.97 -0.64
N ALA A 196 -23.52 -15.87 -1.53
CA ALA A 196 -22.24 -16.56 -1.39
C ALA A 196 -21.05 -15.61 -1.54
N ALA A 197 -20.79 -15.10 -2.74
CA ALA A 197 -19.61 -14.29 -3.01
C ALA A 197 -19.89 -13.10 -3.94
N ALA A 198 -19.19 -12.00 -3.72
CA ALA A 198 -19.13 -10.87 -4.65
C ALA A 198 -17.72 -10.74 -5.24
N TRP A 199 -17.63 -10.29 -6.49
CA TRP A 199 -16.38 -9.95 -7.14
C TRP A 199 -16.46 -8.63 -7.90
N PHE A 200 -15.70 -7.62 -7.46
CA PHE A 200 -15.69 -6.31 -8.11
C PHE A 200 -14.47 -6.24 -9.03
N VAL A 201 -14.70 -6.11 -10.33
CA VAL A 201 -13.65 -6.24 -11.33
C VAL A 201 -13.90 -5.40 -12.58
N SER A 202 -12.84 -4.70 -13.00
CA SER A 202 -12.85 -3.84 -14.19
C SER A 202 -11.77 -4.19 -15.22
N ASN A 203 -10.71 -4.87 -14.82
CA ASN A 203 -9.74 -5.46 -15.76
C ASN A 203 -10.15 -6.89 -16.08
N CYS A 204 -10.60 -7.13 -17.31
CA CYS A 204 -11.13 -8.42 -17.77
C CYS A 204 -10.11 -9.28 -18.51
N TYR A 205 -8.86 -8.81 -18.60
CA TYR A 205 -7.76 -9.50 -19.25
C TYR A 205 -6.54 -9.42 -18.33
N SER A 206 -6.60 -10.19 -17.24
CA SER A 206 -5.53 -10.26 -16.26
C SER A 206 -4.44 -11.25 -16.68
N ARG A 207 -3.20 -11.01 -16.24
CA ARG A 207 -2.11 -11.98 -16.40
C ARG A 207 -2.27 -13.20 -15.49
N SER A 208 -2.97 -13.04 -14.35
CA SER A 208 -3.28 -14.15 -13.46
C SER A 208 -4.31 -15.12 -14.02
N GLY A 209 -5.05 -14.77 -15.07
CA GLY A 209 -6.13 -15.61 -15.61
C GLY A 209 -7.30 -15.78 -14.64
N ARG A 210 -7.45 -14.87 -13.66
CA ARG A 210 -8.47 -14.94 -12.60
C ARG A 210 -9.89 -15.00 -13.16
N GLU A 211 -10.14 -14.44 -14.34
CA GLU A 211 -11.44 -14.48 -15.02
C GLU A 211 -11.83 -15.92 -15.38
N ARG A 212 -10.88 -16.72 -15.87
CA ARG A 212 -11.09 -18.13 -16.15
C ARG A 212 -11.37 -18.90 -14.86
N PHE A 213 -10.60 -18.63 -13.81
CA PHE A 213 -10.79 -19.25 -12.51
C PHE A 213 -12.20 -18.97 -11.95
N VAL A 214 -12.67 -17.72 -12.01
CA VAL A 214 -14.03 -17.38 -11.52
C VAL A 214 -15.11 -18.06 -12.35
N LYS A 215 -14.94 -18.18 -13.68
CA LYS A 215 -15.89 -18.90 -14.52
C LYS A 215 -16.00 -20.39 -14.13
N GLU A 216 -14.86 -21.04 -13.89
CA GLU A 216 -14.83 -22.43 -13.41
C GLU A 216 -15.44 -22.55 -11.99
N LEU A 217 -15.19 -21.57 -11.12
CA LEU A 217 -15.78 -21.49 -9.78
C LEU A 217 -17.30 -21.34 -9.82
N GLN A 218 -17.85 -20.46 -10.67
CA GLN A 218 -19.30 -20.28 -10.83
C GLN A 218 -19.97 -21.59 -11.27
N ALA A 219 -19.43 -22.26 -12.29
CA ALA A 219 -19.94 -23.55 -12.75
C ALA A 219 -19.90 -24.63 -11.65
N TYR A 220 -18.85 -24.63 -10.82
CA TYR A 220 -18.76 -25.55 -9.68
C TYR A 220 -19.77 -25.20 -8.58
N LEU A 221 -20.03 -23.92 -8.30
CA LEU A 221 -20.94 -23.48 -7.23
C LEU A 221 -22.42 -23.66 -7.59
N GLU A 222 -22.76 -23.66 -8.88
CA GLU A 222 -24.12 -23.83 -9.38
C GLU A 222 -24.79 -25.11 -8.84
N GLN A 223 -24.04 -26.22 -8.72
CA GLN A 223 -24.55 -27.49 -8.17
C GLN A 223 -25.02 -27.38 -6.70
N TYR A 224 -24.55 -26.36 -5.99
CA TYR A 224 -24.93 -26.06 -4.60
C TYR A 224 -25.92 -24.90 -4.51
N LYS A 225 -26.46 -24.42 -5.63
CA LYS A 225 -27.32 -23.22 -5.70
C LYS A 225 -26.64 -21.98 -5.07
N LEU A 226 -25.33 -21.89 -5.23
CA LEU A 226 -24.53 -20.73 -4.82
C LEU A 226 -24.04 -20.02 -6.07
N ASP A 227 -23.92 -18.69 -6.01
CA ASP A 227 -23.44 -17.88 -7.13
C ASP A 227 -22.35 -16.90 -6.67
N VAL A 228 -21.56 -16.44 -7.65
CA VAL A 228 -20.62 -15.33 -7.52
C VAL A 228 -21.18 -14.15 -8.31
N ASP A 229 -21.62 -13.12 -7.59
CA ASP A 229 -22.11 -11.89 -8.21
C ASP A 229 -20.92 -11.04 -8.70
N ILE A 230 -20.82 -10.84 -10.02
CA ILE A 230 -19.71 -10.11 -10.66
C ILE A 230 -20.14 -8.68 -11.00
N TYR A 231 -19.52 -7.71 -10.33
CA TYR A 231 -19.75 -6.28 -10.51
C TYR A 231 -18.63 -5.63 -11.31
N GLY A 232 -19.00 -4.72 -12.21
CA GLY A 232 -18.07 -3.85 -12.93
C GLY A 232 -18.08 -4.09 -14.44
N ALA A 233 -16.93 -3.87 -15.08
CA ALA A 233 -16.82 -3.98 -16.53
C ALA A 233 -16.86 -5.43 -17.03
N CYS A 234 -16.46 -6.38 -16.18
CA CYS A 234 -16.32 -7.80 -16.56
C CYS A 234 -17.53 -8.67 -16.18
N GLY A 235 -18.60 -8.05 -15.66
CA GLY A 235 -19.77 -8.76 -15.19
C GLY A 235 -21.08 -8.04 -15.54
N PRO A 236 -22.21 -8.75 -15.37
CA PRO A 236 -23.53 -8.22 -15.68
C PRO A 236 -23.97 -7.14 -14.67
N LEU A 237 -23.50 -7.22 -13.43
CA LEU A 237 -23.87 -6.27 -12.37
C LEU A 237 -22.99 -5.02 -12.42
N LYS A 238 -23.54 -3.89 -11.98
CA LYS A 238 -22.85 -2.61 -11.99
C LYS A 238 -22.70 -2.06 -10.59
N CYS A 239 -21.49 -1.57 -10.33
CA CYS A 239 -21.18 -0.73 -9.20
C CYS A 239 -20.33 0.42 -9.76
N GLY A 240 -20.95 1.59 -9.91
CA GLY A 240 -20.25 2.79 -10.39
C GLY A 240 -19.34 3.35 -9.30
N ARG A 241 -18.28 4.07 -9.70
CA ARG A 241 -17.38 4.74 -8.74
C ARG A 241 -18.12 5.78 -7.88
N ASP A 242 -19.18 6.38 -8.41
CA ASP A 242 -19.97 7.39 -7.71
C ASP A 242 -20.84 6.79 -6.59
N HIS A 243 -21.02 5.47 -6.57
CA HIS A 243 -21.83 4.73 -5.58
C HIS A 243 -21.01 3.65 -4.86
N GLU A 244 -19.69 3.81 -4.80
CA GLU A 244 -18.77 2.81 -4.27
C GLU A 244 -19.11 2.44 -2.80
N ASP A 245 -19.44 3.42 -1.97
CA ASP A 245 -19.85 3.21 -0.57
C ASP A 245 -21.13 2.36 -0.46
N GLU A 246 -22.12 2.59 -1.32
CA GLU A 246 -23.36 1.79 -1.35
C GLU A 246 -23.07 0.34 -1.72
N CYS A 247 -22.20 0.11 -2.70
CA CYS A 247 -21.81 -1.24 -3.10
C CYS A 247 -21.02 -1.96 -2.01
N PHE A 248 -20.15 -1.25 -1.29
CA PHE A 248 -19.43 -1.81 -0.16
C PHE A 248 -20.35 -2.13 1.02
N ASN A 249 -21.36 -1.29 1.29
CA ASN A 249 -22.40 -1.60 2.27
C ASN A 249 -23.21 -2.85 1.89
N MET A 250 -23.46 -3.06 0.60
CA MET A 250 -24.08 -4.29 0.10
C MET A 250 -23.20 -5.53 0.34
N ILE A 251 -21.86 -5.45 0.16
CA ILE A 251 -20.93 -6.51 0.56
C ILE A 251 -21.11 -6.84 2.05
N GLU A 252 -21.16 -5.80 2.90
CA GLU A 252 -21.33 -5.95 4.35
C GLU A 252 -22.63 -6.63 4.73
N LYS A 253 -23.72 -6.30 4.05
CA LYS A 253 -25.05 -6.78 4.41
C LYS A 253 -25.34 -8.18 3.86
N ASP A 254 -24.95 -8.44 2.62
CA ASP A 254 -25.55 -9.55 1.86
C ASP A 254 -24.60 -10.72 1.64
N TYR A 255 -23.27 -10.48 1.57
CA TYR A 255 -22.31 -11.48 1.09
C TYR A 255 -21.46 -12.10 2.19
N TYR A 256 -21.30 -13.42 2.19
CA TYR A 256 -20.37 -14.12 3.07
C TYR A 256 -18.91 -13.93 2.64
N PHE A 257 -18.65 -13.98 1.33
CA PHE A 257 -17.31 -13.95 0.76
C PHE A 257 -17.10 -12.79 -0.20
N TYR A 258 -15.86 -12.34 -0.30
CA TYR A 258 -15.43 -11.37 -1.31
C TYR A 258 -14.21 -11.90 -2.05
N LEU A 259 -14.26 -11.96 -3.38
CA LEU A 259 -13.12 -12.42 -4.19
C LEU A 259 -12.09 -11.30 -4.34
N ALA A 260 -11.04 -11.33 -3.52
CA ALA A 260 -9.94 -10.38 -3.52
C ALA A 260 -8.81 -10.83 -4.47
N PHE A 261 -9.15 -11.02 -5.76
CA PHE A 261 -8.23 -11.63 -6.73
C PHE A 261 -7.33 -10.60 -7.39
N GLU A 262 -6.02 -10.83 -7.31
CA GLU A 262 -5.02 -9.99 -7.96
C GLU A 262 -4.96 -10.22 -9.46
N ASN A 263 -4.58 -9.18 -10.20
CA ASN A 263 -4.53 -9.19 -11.66
C ASN A 263 -3.27 -9.86 -12.24
N SER A 264 -2.37 -10.33 -11.38
CA SER A 264 -1.09 -10.93 -11.75
C SER A 264 -0.51 -11.75 -10.59
N PHE A 265 0.42 -12.65 -10.90
CA PHE A 265 1.15 -13.42 -9.91
C PHE A 265 2.52 -12.80 -9.68
N SER A 266 2.67 -12.04 -8.60
CA SER A 266 3.96 -11.48 -8.20
C SER A 266 4.17 -11.63 -6.70
N GLU A 267 5.40 -11.97 -6.32
CA GLU A 267 5.77 -12.20 -4.92
C GLU A 267 5.56 -10.92 -4.11
N ASP A 268 4.94 -11.04 -2.93
CA ASP A 268 4.52 -9.94 -2.04
C ASP A 268 3.45 -8.97 -2.60
N TYR A 269 2.92 -9.20 -3.81
CA TYR A 269 1.92 -8.32 -4.40
C TYR A 269 0.54 -8.54 -3.79
N VAL A 270 0.18 -7.69 -2.81
CA VAL A 270 -1.14 -7.63 -2.18
C VAL A 270 -1.65 -6.19 -2.24
N THR A 271 -2.83 -5.99 -2.82
CA THR A 271 -3.40 -4.66 -3.02
C THR A 271 -4.60 -4.37 -2.12
N GLU A 272 -5.23 -3.20 -2.31
CA GLU A 272 -6.47 -2.79 -1.65
C GLU A 272 -7.61 -3.80 -1.74
N LYS A 273 -7.58 -4.73 -2.71
CA LYS A 273 -8.67 -5.70 -2.96
C LYS A 273 -9.01 -6.53 -1.73
N ILE A 274 -8.01 -6.96 -0.96
CA ILE A 274 -8.26 -7.72 0.28
C ILE A 274 -8.98 -6.87 1.34
N LEU A 275 -8.80 -5.55 1.31
CA LEU A 275 -9.41 -4.63 2.27
C LEU A 275 -10.91 -4.48 2.03
N HIS A 276 -11.43 -4.69 0.81
CA HIS A 276 -12.86 -4.62 0.56
C HIS A 276 -13.62 -5.69 1.36
N GLY A 277 -13.17 -6.95 1.32
CA GLY A 277 -13.76 -7.99 2.17
C GLY A 277 -13.59 -7.66 3.66
N LEU A 278 -12.35 -7.39 4.07
CA LEU A 278 -12.03 -7.17 5.48
C LEU A 278 -12.79 -5.99 6.08
N LYS A 279 -12.92 -4.86 5.40
CA LYS A 279 -13.61 -3.67 5.92
C LYS A 279 -15.13 -3.81 5.95
N HIS A 280 -15.70 -4.72 5.16
CA HIS A 280 -17.15 -4.87 4.97
C HIS A 280 -17.62 -6.27 5.38
N ASN A 281 -17.17 -6.76 6.54
CA ASN A 281 -17.64 -8.00 7.19
C ASN A 281 -17.84 -9.20 6.25
N ALA A 282 -16.98 -9.34 5.24
CA ALA A 282 -16.96 -10.45 4.31
C ALA A 282 -15.58 -11.12 4.37
N VAL A 283 -15.56 -12.44 4.30
CA VAL A 283 -14.31 -13.20 4.34
C VAL A 283 -13.64 -13.06 2.96
N PRO A 284 -12.46 -12.42 2.85
CA PRO A 284 -11.77 -12.32 1.58
C PRO A 284 -11.25 -13.70 1.15
N ILE A 285 -11.55 -14.07 -0.09
CA ILE A 285 -10.92 -15.20 -0.78
C ILE A 285 -9.84 -14.61 -1.68
N VAL A 286 -8.60 -15.04 -1.50
CA VAL A 286 -7.43 -14.48 -2.18
C VAL A 286 -6.95 -15.39 -3.31
N TYR A 287 -6.47 -14.77 -4.39
CA TYR A 287 -5.85 -15.43 -5.54
C TYR A 287 -4.78 -14.49 -6.10
N GLY A 288 -3.51 -14.85 -5.95
CA GLY A 288 -2.38 -13.99 -6.28
C GLY A 288 -1.04 -14.62 -5.92
N GLY A 289 0.06 -13.93 -6.25
CA GLY A 289 1.43 -14.48 -6.11
C GLY A 289 2.09 -14.25 -4.75
N ALA A 290 1.40 -13.58 -3.83
CA ALA A 290 1.92 -13.33 -2.49
C ALA A 290 1.82 -14.58 -1.60
N ASN A 291 2.71 -14.66 -0.61
CA ASN A 291 2.58 -15.64 0.45
C ASN A 291 1.51 -15.21 1.46
N TYR A 292 0.26 -15.63 1.23
CA TYR A 292 -0.88 -15.29 2.09
C TYR A 292 -0.86 -15.97 3.46
N THR A 293 0.03 -16.94 3.72
CA THR A 293 0.18 -17.50 5.07
C THR A 293 0.63 -16.44 6.08
N ARG A 294 1.38 -15.44 5.61
CA ARG A 294 1.74 -14.25 6.38
C ARG A 294 0.54 -13.40 6.80
N SER A 295 -0.61 -13.54 6.12
CA SER A 295 -1.84 -12.77 6.29
C SER A 295 -3.00 -13.58 6.88
N GLU A 296 -2.80 -14.89 7.15
CA GLU A 296 -3.82 -15.84 7.59
C GLU A 296 -4.67 -15.34 8.76
N ARG A 297 -4.07 -14.62 9.71
CA ARG A 297 -4.76 -14.16 10.92
C ARG A 297 -5.50 -12.84 10.77
N ILE A 298 -5.34 -12.11 9.66
CA ILE A 298 -6.11 -10.89 9.40
C ILE A 298 -7.59 -11.23 9.25
N THR A 299 -7.89 -12.38 8.63
CA THR A 299 -9.28 -12.84 8.47
C THR A 299 -9.84 -13.43 9.76
N ILE A 300 -8.99 -14.04 10.59
CA ILE A 300 -9.41 -14.69 11.85
C ILE A 300 -9.75 -13.66 12.93
N SER A 301 -9.05 -12.52 13.00
CA SER A 301 -9.30 -11.48 14.01
C SER A 301 -10.67 -10.79 13.88
N LYS A 302 -11.30 -10.84 12.70
CA LYS A 302 -12.68 -10.38 12.50
C LYS A 302 -13.73 -11.48 12.65
N ALA A 303 -13.37 -12.74 12.39
CA ALA A 303 -14.32 -13.85 12.45
C ALA A 303 -14.45 -14.50 13.85
N GLY A 304 -13.49 -14.27 14.74
CA GLY A 304 -13.37 -14.93 16.05
C GLY A 304 -13.48 -16.45 15.98
N ASN A 305 -13.70 -17.10 17.12
CA ASN A 305 -13.83 -18.56 17.25
C ASN A 305 -15.01 -19.17 16.47
N ALA A 306 -15.76 -18.39 15.68
CA ALA A 306 -16.81 -18.87 14.81
C ALA A 306 -16.24 -19.28 13.44
N SER A 307 -15.66 -20.48 13.37
CA SER A 307 -15.72 -21.37 12.19
C SER A 307 -15.25 -20.84 10.81
N ALA A 308 -14.56 -19.71 10.71
CA ALA A 308 -14.01 -19.18 9.44
C ALA A 308 -12.56 -19.63 9.17
N VAL A 309 -11.91 -20.23 10.16
CA VAL A 309 -10.53 -20.76 10.08
C VAL A 309 -10.33 -21.77 8.95
N PRO A 310 -11.29 -22.64 8.60
CA PRO A 310 -11.07 -23.56 7.48
C PRO A 310 -11.11 -22.89 6.10
N LEU A 311 -11.83 -21.77 5.93
CA LEU A 311 -12.18 -21.31 4.58
C LEU A 311 -11.09 -20.49 3.87
N VAL A 312 -10.30 -19.73 4.64
CA VAL A 312 -9.11 -19.06 4.12
C VAL A 312 -8.01 -20.08 3.83
N LEU A 313 -7.91 -21.14 4.64
CA LEU A 313 -6.96 -22.24 4.45
C LEU A 313 -7.31 -23.15 3.26
N LEU A 314 -8.61 -23.39 3.02
CA LEU A 314 -9.08 -24.30 1.97
C LEU A 314 -8.75 -23.83 0.55
N MET A 315 -8.56 -22.52 0.34
CA MET A 315 -8.27 -22.00 -1.00
C MET A 315 -6.78 -21.69 -1.24
N SER A 316 -5.97 -21.55 -0.17
CA SER A 316 -4.53 -21.28 -0.32
C SER A 316 -3.66 -22.55 -0.34
N MET A 317 -3.97 -23.60 0.43
CA MET A 317 -3.10 -24.78 0.52
C MET A 317 -3.59 -25.98 -0.29
N SER A 318 -4.90 -26.18 -0.47
CA SER A 318 -5.43 -27.39 -1.11
C SER A 318 -5.69 -27.27 -2.62
N VAL A 319 -5.70 -26.05 -3.19
CA VAL A 319 -5.95 -25.82 -4.63
C VAL A 319 -4.66 -25.80 -5.45
N VAL A 320 -3.51 -25.50 -4.84
CA VAL A 320 -2.24 -25.36 -5.57
C VAL A 320 -1.34 -26.60 -5.45
N GLU A 321 -1.35 -27.32 -4.33
CA GLU A 321 -0.47 -28.48 -4.13
C GLU A 321 -1.10 -29.84 -4.51
N HIS A 322 -2.34 -29.87 -5.00
CA HIS A 322 -3.07 -31.11 -5.32
C HIS A 322 -3.76 -31.18 -6.69
N PHE A 323 -3.60 -30.18 -7.57
CA PHE A 323 -4.21 -30.22 -8.91
C PHE A 323 -3.30 -30.80 -10.01
N GLY A 324 -2.60 -31.88 -9.67
CA GLY A 324 -2.65 -33.08 -10.50
C GLY A 324 -3.74 -34.00 -9.92
N VAL A 325 -4.89 -34.10 -10.59
CA VAL A 325 -6.02 -35.03 -10.32
C VAL A 325 -7.11 -34.54 -9.31
N LEU A 326 -8.33 -34.38 -9.86
CA LEU A 326 -9.67 -34.33 -9.25
C LEU A 326 -10.08 -33.19 -8.28
N ALA A 327 -11.02 -32.38 -8.79
CA ALA A 327 -12.22 -31.82 -8.14
C ALA A 327 -12.10 -31.25 -6.71
N ALA A 328 -12.29 -29.92 -6.65
CA ALA A 328 -12.60 -29.18 -5.43
C ALA A 328 -13.75 -29.88 -4.69
N ARG A 329 -13.59 -30.13 -3.39
CA ARG A 329 -14.70 -30.43 -2.48
C ARG A 329 -14.60 -29.47 -1.32
N LEU A 330 -15.56 -28.56 -1.21
CA LEU A 330 -15.79 -27.86 0.05
C LEU A 330 -16.18 -28.92 1.11
N PRO A 331 -15.71 -28.81 2.37
CA PRO A 331 -16.08 -29.75 3.41
C PRO A 331 -17.60 -29.82 3.57
N PRO A 332 -18.19 -31.02 3.70
CA PRO A 332 -19.65 -31.19 3.86
C PRO A 332 -20.25 -30.38 5.02
N SER A 333 -19.44 -30.05 6.03
CA SER A 333 -19.84 -29.21 7.18
C SER A 333 -20.07 -27.74 6.82
N VAL A 334 -19.38 -27.22 5.79
CA VAL A 334 -19.56 -25.86 5.28
C VAL A 334 -20.80 -25.80 4.39
N ILE A 335 -20.98 -26.81 3.52
CA ILE A 335 -22.15 -26.92 2.64
C ILE A 335 -23.44 -27.08 3.46
N LYS A 336 -23.42 -27.89 4.54
CA LYS A 336 -24.58 -28.05 5.43
C LYS A 336 -24.99 -26.76 6.15
N LYS A 337 -24.06 -25.85 6.44
CA LYS A 337 -24.37 -24.55 7.07
C LYS A 337 -24.96 -23.53 6.11
N LEU A 338 -24.70 -23.65 4.81
CA LEU A 338 -25.29 -22.78 3.77
C LEU A 338 -26.70 -23.21 3.34
N HIS A 339 -27.15 -24.40 3.75
CA HIS A 339 -28.45 -24.98 3.39
C HIS A 339 -29.43 -25.10 4.56
N GLN A 340 -29.11 -24.58 5.74
CA GLN A 340 -30.07 -24.52 6.84
C GLN A 340 -30.77 -23.14 6.82
N PRO A 341 -32.11 -23.10 6.71
CA PRO A 341 -32.88 -21.86 6.62
C PRO A 341 -32.79 -20.98 7.87
#